data_AF-A0A533XJI9-F1
#
_entry.id   AF-A0A533XJI9-F1
#
_cell.length_a   1.000
_cell.length_b   1.000
_cell.length_c   1.000
_cell.angle_alpha   90.00
_cell.angle_beta   90.00
_cell.angle_gamma   90.00
#
_symmetry.space_group_name_H-M   'P 1'
#
loop_
_entity.id
_entity.type
_entity.pdbx_description
1 polymer ?
#
loop_
_entity_poly.entity_id
_entity_poly.type
_entity_poly.pdbx_seq_one_letter_code
_entity_poly.pdbx_strand_id
1 'polypeptide(L)'
;MRRARSLAIVAAFSALIVGSNLALADLPGVKLLDTLVFVAAFLFGFRVGGSVAVVSELTWSFISPWGIAGYITPLLVLGELIYALAGWAASRVWSGYVRPGSMDGFFIGAVLAICAFIWDIETNIGTAFIAFGQTVTLEKIISTELLGTPFMLFHELSDFLLGAYLAPVVILLVPRVLRLELPSRIGEGRGRIEG
;
A
#
# COMPACT_ATOMS: atom_id res chain seq x y z
N MET A 1 0.14 -18.46 20.03
CA MET A 1 0.71 -17.10 20.16
C MET A 1 1.00 -16.41 18.83
N ARG A 2 1.80 -16.98 17.90
CA ARG A 2 2.10 -16.33 16.59
C ARG A 2 0.87 -15.96 15.76
N ARG A 3 -0.14 -16.84 15.65
CA ARG A 3 -1.38 -16.57 14.90
C ARG A 3 -2.22 -15.44 15.50
N ALA A 4 -2.40 -15.43 16.83
CA ALA A 4 -3.14 -14.37 17.52
C ALA A 4 -2.47 -13.01 17.35
N ARG A 5 -1.12 -12.97 17.38
CA ARG A 5 -0.36 -11.75 17.09
C ARG A 5 -0.56 -11.26 15.66
N SER A 6 -0.47 -12.14 14.67
CA SER A 6 -0.72 -11.77 13.27
C SER A 6 -2.14 -11.23 13.08
N LEU A 7 -3.14 -11.88 13.69
CA LEU A 7 -4.53 -11.41 13.63
C LEU A 7 -4.68 -10.01 14.26
N ALA A 8 -4.06 -9.77 15.43
CA ALA A 8 -4.08 -8.46 16.07
C ALA A 8 -3.42 -7.38 15.22
N ILE A 9 -2.32 -7.70 14.53
CA ILE A 9 -1.67 -6.77 13.59
C ILE A 9 -2.59 -6.46 12.41
N VAL A 10 -3.21 -7.48 11.81
CA VAL A 10 -4.16 -7.29 10.71
C VAL A 10 -5.31 -6.39 11.16
N ALA A 11 -5.94 -6.70 12.30
CA ALA A 11 -7.03 -5.90 12.83
C ALA A 11 -6.63 -4.45 13.14
N ALA A 12 -5.46 -4.23 13.75
CA ALA A 12 -4.98 -2.90 14.10
C ALA A 12 -4.66 -2.05 12.86
N PHE A 13 -3.95 -2.61 11.88
CA PHE A 13 -3.64 -1.90 10.64
C PHE A 13 -4.92 -1.63 9.82
N SER A 14 -5.80 -2.62 9.66
CA SER A 14 -7.04 -2.42 8.92
C SER A 14 -7.95 -1.38 9.60
N ALA A 15 -8.04 -1.38 10.93
CA ALA A 15 -8.80 -0.35 11.66
C ALA A 15 -8.18 1.05 11.50
N LEU A 16 -6.85 1.16 11.55
CA LEU A 16 -6.15 2.42 11.33
C LEU A 16 -6.39 2.94 9.91
N ILE A 17 -6.29 2.07 8.90
CA ILE A 17 -6.53 2.39 7.49
C ILE A 17 -7.96 2.89 7.29
N VAL A 18 -8.94 2.13 7.76
CA VAL A 18 -10.35 2.49 7.60
C VAL A 18 -10.65 3.80 8.33
N GLY A 19 -10.14 3.97 9.55
CA GLY A 19 -10.28 5.22 10.31
C GLY A 19 -9.62 6.41 9.62
N SER A 20 -8.42 6.25 9.06
CA SER A 20 -7.75 7.31 8.29
C SER A 20 -8.47 7.64 7.00
N ASN A 21 -9.02 6.65 6.29
CA ASN A 21 -9.77 6.90 5.06
C ASN A 21 -11.07 7.65 5.35
N LEU A 22 -11.74 7.37 6.47
CA LEU A 22 -12.89 8.16 6.91
C LEU A 22 -12.49 9.59 7.27
N ALA A 23 -11.36 9.77 7.97
CA ALA A 23 -10.85 11.09 8.35
C ALA A 23 -10.38 11.93 7.15
N LEU A 24 -9.89 11.28 6.11
CA LEU A 24 -9.38 11.90 4.87
C LEU A 24 -10.40 11.84 3.73
N ALA A 25 -11.66 11.48 4.00
CA ALA A 25 -12.66 11.25 2.96
C ALA A 25 -12.90 12.48 2.05
N ASP A 26 -12.70 13.69 2.58
CA ASP A 26 -12.84 14.96 1.88
C ASP A 26 -11.61 15.35 1.02
N LEU A 27 -10.54 14.55 1.02
CA LEU A 27 -9.32 14.76 0.24
C LEU A 27 -9.19 13.68 -0.84
N PRO A 28 -9.75 13.90 -2.05
CA PRO A 28 -9.66 12.93 -3.14
C PRO A 28 -8.22 12.58 -3.47
N GLY A 29 -7.94 11.28 -3.62
CA GLY A 29 -6.62 10.78 -3.98
C GLY A 29 -5.59 10.75 -2.84
N VAL A 30 -5.90 11.24 -1.63
CA VAL A 30 -4.96 11.17 -0.49
C VAL A 30 -5.44 10.13 0.51
N LYS A 31 -4.75 8.99 0.58
CA LYS A 31 -5.06 7.91 1.53
C LYS A 31 -3.80 7.40 2.20
N LEU A 32 -3.92 6.98 3.45
CA LEU A 32 -2.82 6.27 4.13
C LEU A 32 -2.84 4.77 3.85
N LEU A 33 -3.86 4.29 3.14
CA LEU A 33 -4.14 2.89 2.92
C LEU A 33 -2.94 2.20 2.26
N ASP A 34 -2.51 2.70 1.11
CA ASP A 34 -1.46 2.15 0.26
C ASP A 34 -0.14 2.03 1.05
N THR A 35 0.23 3.14 1.71
CA THR A 35 1.42 3.22 2.56
C THR A 35 1.36 2.25 3.74
N LEU A 36 0.23 2.14 4.43
CA LEU A 36 0.10 1.27 5.59
C LEU A 36 0.07 -0.22 5.20
N VAL A 37 -0.55 -0.56 4.07
CA VAL A 37 -0.50 -1.91 3.47
C VAL A 37 0.94 -2.29 3.13
N PHE A 38 1.65 -1.40 2.43
CA PHE A 38 3.07 -1.59 2.10
C PHE A 38 3.90 -1.83 3.37
N VAL A 39 3.76 -0.97 4.38
CA VAL A 39 4.54 -1.08 5.63
C VAL A 39 4.19 -2.36 6.40
N ALA A 40 2.92 -2.76 6.45
CA ALA A 40 2.52 -4.02 7.07
C ALA A 40 3.20 -5.21 6.39
N ALA A 41 3.25 -5.23 5.06
CA ALA A 41 3.94 -6.27 4.32
C ALA A 41 5.47 -6.21 4.48
N PHE A 42 6.03 -5.00 4.54
CA PHE A 42 7.46 -4.78 4.75
C PHE A 42 7.92 -5.34 6.10
N LEU A 43 7.17 -5.08 7.17
CA LEU A 43 7.55 -5.47 8.54
C LEU A 43 7.17 -6.92 8.87
N PHE A 44 6.03 -7.40 8.38
CA PHE A 44 5.43 -8.67 8.83
C PHE A 44 5.30 -9.71 7.71
N GLY A 45 5.73 -9.37 6.50
CA GLY A 45 5.70 -10.23 5.32
C GLY A 45 4.36 -10.23 4.58
N PHE A 46 4.38 -10.75 3.36
CA PHE A 46 3.24 -10.73 2.43
C PHE A 46 1.96 -11.34 3.01
N ARG A 47 2.05 -12.42 3.79
CA ARG A 47 0.86 -13.06 4.38
C ARG A 47 0.08 -12.11 5.29
N VAL A 48 0.78 -11.29 6.08
CA VAL A 48 0.15 -10.34 6.99
C VAL A 48 -0.27 -9.09 6.21
N GLY A 49 0.63 -8.50 5.43
CA GLY A 49 0.32 -7.30 4.65
C GLY A 49 -0.79 -7.51 3.61
N GLY A 50 -0.80 -8.65 2.92
CA GLY A 50 -1.88 -9.01 1.99
C GLY A 50 -3.21 -9.24 2.71
N SER A 51 -3.19 -9.76 3.94
CA SER A 51 -4.42 -9.85 4.75
C SER A 51 -4.92 -8.46 5.15
N VAL A 52 -4.01 -7.53 5.47
CA VAL A 52 -4.36 -6.12 5.73
C VAL A 52 -5.02 -5.52 4.49
N ALA A 53 -4.37 -5.61 3.32
CA ALA A 53 -4.89 -5.16 2.02
C ALA A 53 -6.33 -5.63 1.77
N VAL A 54 -6.54 -6.95 1.80
CA VAL A 54 -7.87 -7.53 1.53
C VAL A 54 -8.90 -7.05 2.55
N VAL A 55 -8.58 -7.10 3.85
CA VAL A 55 -9.57 -6.76 4.90
C VAL A 55 -9.90 -5.27 4.89
N SER A 56 -8.91 -4.39 4.78
CA SER A 56 -9.15 -2.94 4.78
C SER A 56 -9.88 -2.50 3.53
N GLU A 57 -9.49 -2.99 2.35
CA GLU A 57 -10.08 -2.55 1.10
C GLU A 57 -11.49 -3.08 0.91
N LEU A 58 -11.76 -4.35 1.27
CA LEU A 58 -13.13 -4.85 1.31
C LEU A 58 -13.99 -4.03 2.26
N THR A 59 -13.49 -3.73 3.47
CA THR A 59 -14.23 -2.92 4.44
C THR A 59 -14.54 -1.54 3.86
N TRP A 60 -13.53 -0.84 3.34
CA TRP A 60 -13.66 0.48 2.74
C TRP A 60 -14.64 0.48 1.55
N SER A 61 -14.58 -0.55 0.70
CA SER A 61 -15.47 -0.73 -0.45
C SER A 61 -16.96 -0.81 -0.08
N PHE A 62 -17.31 -1.21 1.15
CA PHE A 62 -18.70 -1.27 1.61
C PHE A 62 -19.12 -0.07 2.47
N ILE A 63 -18.20 0.58 3.18
CA ILE A 63 -18.54 1.64 4.14
C ILE A 63 -18.20 3.06 3.66
N SER A 64 -17.53 3.18 2.51
CA SER A 64 -17.10 4.48 1.97
C SER A 64 -18.27 5.46 1.85
N PRO A 65 -18.11 6.73 2.29
CA PRO A 65 -19.13 7.76 2.14
C PRO A 65 -19.42 8.10 0.67
N TRP A 66 -18.51 7.73 -0.24
CA TRP A 66 -18.67 7.85 -1.68
C TRP A 66 -19.60 6.78 -2.28
N GLY A 67 -20.13 5.88 -1.46
CA GLY A 67 -21.00 4.78 -1.85
C GLY A 67 -20.28 3.44 -1.91
N ILE A 68 -21.06 2.38 -2.14
CA ILE A 68 -20.53 1.01 -2.25
C ILE A 68 -19.82 0.85 -3.60
N ALA A 69 -18.58 0.36 -3.59
CA ALA A 69 -17.75 0.19 -4.78
C ALA A 69 -18.35 -0.80 -5.80
N GLY A 70 -19.09 -1.81 -5.34
CA GLY A 70 -19.81 -2.75 -6.21
C GLY A 70 -18.86 -3.65 -6.99
N TYR A 71 -19.07 -3.77 -8.31
CA TYR A 71 -18.33 -4.72 -9.15
C TYR A 71 -16.85 -4.39 -9.36
N ILE A 72 -16.40 -3.17 -9.05
CA ILE A 72 -14.98 -2.80 -9.15
C ILE A 72 -14.15 -3.34 -7.97
N THR A 73 -14.81 -3.71 -6.85
CA THR A 73 -14.16 -4.15 -5.60
C THR A 73 -13.02 -5.17 -5.80
N PRO A 74 -13.14 -6.20 -6.66
CA PRO A 74 -12.04 -7.15 -6.86
C PRO A 74 -10.78 -6.51 -7.44
N LEU A 75 -10.90 -5.49 -8.30
CA LEU A 75 -9.76 -4.75 -8.86
C LEU A 75 -9.14 -3.82 -7.81
N LEU A 76 -9.97 -3.17 -6.97
CA LEU A 76 -9.46 -2.39 -5.85
C LEU A 76 -8.60 -3.27 -4.91
N VAL A 77 -9.11 -4.45 -4.55
CA VAL A 77 -8.37 -5.41 -3.71
C VAL A 77 -7.12 -5.93 -4.42
N LEU A 78 -7.16 -6.18 -5.73
CA LEU A 78 -6.00 -6.62 -6.49
C LEU A 78 -4.91 -5.56 -6.49
N GLY A 79 -5.28 -4.30 -6.72
CA GLY A 79 -4.38 -3.17 -6.63
C GLY A 79 -3.73 -3.06 -5.25
N GLU A 80 -4.48 -3.25 -4.16
CA GLU A 80 -3.89 -3.26 -2.81
C GLU A 80 -2.91 -4.40 -2.55
N LEU A 81 -3.13 -5.54 -3.18
CA LEU A 81 -2.19 -6.65 -3.12
C LEU A 81 -0.88 -6.33 -3.85
N ILE A 82 -0.86 -5.41 -4.82
CA ILE A 82 0.37 -4.93 -5.47
C ILE A 82 1.22 -4.17 -4.45
N TYR A 83 0.64 -3.27 -3.66
CA TYR A 83 1.38 -2.58 -2.59
C TYR A 83 1.90 -3.54 -1.52
N ALA A 84 1.11 -4.53 -1.14
CA ALA A 84 1.56 -5.57 -0.21
C ALA A 84 2.72 -6.38 -0.80
N LEU A 85 2.67 -6.72 -2.09
CA LEU A 85 3.76 -7.40 -2.78
C LEU A 85 5.02 -6.54 -2.83
N ALA A 86 4.87 -5.26 -3.18
CA ALA A 86 5.95 -4.27 -3.22
C ALA A 86 6.61 -4.09 -1.86
N GLY A 87 5.83 -3.95 -0.78
CA GLY A 87 6.34 -3.82 0.58
C GLY A 87 7.12 -5.05 1.03
N TRP A 88 6.58 -6.24 0.74
CA TRP A 88 7.30 -7.48 1.01
C TRP A 88 8.60 -7.60 0.19
N ALA A 89 8.57 -7.27 -1.10
CA ALA A 89 9.76 -7.32 -1.95
C ALA A 89 10.82 -6.31 -1.47
N ALA A 90 10.40 -5.09 -1.14
CA ALA A 90 11.24 -4.05 -0.56
C ALA A 90 11.94 -4.51 0.73
N SER A 91 11.25 -5.26 1.60
CA SER A 91 11.86 -5.81 2.83
C SER A 91 13.04 -6.77 2.58
N ARG A 92 13.15 -7.32 1.38
CA ARG A 92 14.25 -8.21 0.96
C ARG A 92 15.45 -7.45 0.42
N VAL A 93 15.25 -6.20 0.03
CA VAL A 93 16.29 -5.32 -0.53
C VAL A 93 16.84 -4.39 0.56
N TRP A 94 15.96 -3.79 1.37
CA TRP A 94 16.33 -2.83 2.41
C TRP A 94 16.35 -3.44 3.80
N SER A 95 17.44 -3.21 4.53
CA SER A 95 17.67 -3.75 5.88
C SER A 95 17.11 -2.83 6.97
N GLY A 96 15.79 -2.65 7.05
CA GLY A 96 15.07 -2.03 8.19
C GLY A 96 15.43 -0.58 8.59
N TYR A 97 16.51 -0.02 8.04
CA TYR A 97 17.07 1.29 8.36
C TYR A 97 16.79 2.26 7.22
N VAL A 98 15.52 2.52 6.99
CA VAL A 98 15.07 3.53 6.01
C VAL A 98 14.83 4.84 6.75
N ARG A 99 15.36 5.96 6.24
CA ARG A 99 15.20 7.28 6.86
C ARG A 99 14.20 8.13 6.05
N PRO A 100 13.34 8.92 6.71
CA PRO A 100 12.45 9.84 6.00
C PRO A 100 13.23 10.84 5.17
N GLY A 101 12.84 11.04 3.90
CA GLY A 101 13.51 11.96 2.98
C GLY A 101 14.95 11.59 2.61
N SER A 102 15.41 10.37 2.93
CA SER A 102 16.66 9.84 2.38
C SER A 102 16.44 9.29 0.97
N MET A 103 17.54 8.95 0.28
CA MET A 103 17.46 8.29 -1.01
C MET A 103 16.64 7.00 -0.95
N ASP A 104 16.82 6.17 0.08
CA ASP A 104 16.00 4.97 0.30
C ASP A 104 14.52 5.31 0.52
N GLY A 105 14.23 6.38 1.25
CA GLY A 105 12.87 6.91 1.39
C GLY A 105 12.27 7.26 0.03
N PHE A 106 12.97 8.08 -0.77
CA PHE A 106 12.50 8.45 -2.11
C PHE A 106 12.34 7.25 -3.05
N PHE A 107 13.18 6.21 -2.93
CA PHE A 107 12.96 4.96 -3.66
C PHE A 107 11.68 4.25 -3.25
N ILE A 108 11.36 4.20 -1.94
CA ILE A 108 10.07 3.67 -1.48
C ILE A 108 8.92 4.52 -2.03
N GLY A 109 9.02 5.86 -1.94
CA GLY A 109 8.05 6.77 -2.55
C GLY A 109 7.83 6.49 -4.03
N ALA A 110 8.90 6.34 -4.81
CA ALA A 110 8.81 6.01 -6.24
C ALA A 110 8.14 4.65 -6.47
N VAL A 111 8.43 3.65 -5.64
CA VAL A 111 7.75 2.33 -5.71
C VAL A 111 6.25 2.47 -5.45
N LEU A 112 5.83 3.23 -4.45
CA LEU A 112 4.41 3.47 -4.16
C LEU A 112 3.74 4.20 -5.32
N ALA A 113 4.35 5.26 -5.84
CA ALA A 113 3.82 5.99 -7.00
C ALA A 113 3.65 5.10 -8.24
N ILE A 114 4.59 4.18 -8.49
CA ILE A 114 4.47 3.19 -9.58
C ILE A 114 3.31 2.22 -9.31
N CYS A 115 3.13 1.79 -8.06
CA CYS A 115 1.99 0.94 -7.70
C CYS A 115 0.66 1.68 -7.90
N ALA A 116 0.59 2.95 -7.49
CA ALA A 116 -0.57 3.84 -7.71
C ALA A 116 -0.90 3.98 -9.19
N PHE A 117 0.11 4.26 -10.01
CA PHE A 117 -0.06 4.35 -11.47
C PHE A 117 -0.62 3.05 -12.08
N ILE A 118 -0.12 1.88 -11.65
CA ILE A 118 -0.63 0.58 -12.12
C ILE A 118 -2.08 0.38 -11.66
N TRP A 119 -2.37 0.68 -10.38
CA TRP A 119 -3.71 0.60 -9.79
C TRP A 119 -4.70 1.49 -10.54
N ASP A 120 -4.31 2.71 -10.87
CA ASP A 120 -5.15 3.68 -11.56
C ASP A 120 -5.49 3.23 -12.98
N ILE A 121 -4.49 2.74 -13.74
CA ILE A 121 -4.74 2.14 -15.07
C ILE A 121 -5.68 0.94 -14.95
N GLU A 122 -5.43 0.05 -14.00
CA GLU A 122 -6.25 -1.15 -13.80
C GLU A 122 -7.71 -0.78 -13.51
N THR A 123 -7.92 0.17 -12.59
CA THR A 123 -9.26 0.56 -12.12
C THR A 123 -10.01 1.39 -13.16
N ASN A 124 -9.33 2.25 -13.92
CA ASN A 124 -9.94 2.98 -15.05
C ASN A 124 -10.36 2.02 -16.18
N ILE A 125 -9.49 1.07 -16.57
CA ILE A 125 -9.83 0.01 -17.52
C ILE A 125 -11.03 -0.78 -17.00
N GLY A 126 -10.99 -1.23 -15.75
CA GLY A 126 -12.07 -1.96 -15.11
C GLY A 126 -13.40 -1.20 -15.12
N THR A 127 -13.34 0.09 -14.82
CA THR A 127 -14.49 1.00 -14.87
C THR A 127 -15.07 1.09 -16.27
N ALA A 128 -14.23 1.18 -17.31
CA ALA A 128 -14.70 1.16 -18.70
C ALA A 128 -15.41 -0.15 -19.06
N PHE A 129 -14.87 -1.30 -18.65
CA PHE A 129 -15.53 -2.60 -18.86
C PHE A 129 -16.86 -2.71 -18.13
N ILE A 130 -16.95 -2.23 -16.89
CA ILE A 130 -18.20 -2.24 -16.09
C ILE A 130 -19.23 -1.29 -16.69
N ALA A 131 -18.83 -0.08 -17.08
CA ALA A 131 -19.75 0.95 -17.57
C ALA A 131 -20.28 0.66 -18.98
N PHE A 132 -19.45 0.09 -19.87
CA PHE A 132 -19.81 -0.09 -21.28
C PHE A 132 -20.08 -1.54 -21.68
N GLY A 133 -19.71 -2.52 -20.84
CA GLY A 133 -19.94 -3.94 -21.06
C GLY A 133 -19.44 -4.41 -22.44
N GLN A 134 -20.32 -5.08 -23.19
CA GLN A 134 -19.99 -5.59 -24.53
C GLN A 134 -19.73 -4.49 -25.57
N THR A 135 -20.06 -3.24 -25.27
CA THR A 135 -19.85 -2.11 -26.19
C THR A 135 -18.54 -1.36 -25.91
N VAL A 136 -17.70 -1.87 -25.02
CA VAL A 136 -16.39 -1.28 -24.71
C VAL A 136 -15.51 -1.28 -25.97
N THR A 137 -14.92 -0.14 -26.26
CA THR A 137 -13.97 0.07 -27.35
C THR A 137 -12.69 0.67 -26.79
N LEU A 138 -11.60 0.63 -27.56
CA LEU A 138 -10.35 1.28 -27.14
C LEU A 138 -10.53 2.78 -26.89
N GLU A 139 -11.36 3.46 -27.68
CA GLU A 139 -11.70 4.87 -27.49
C GLU A 139 -12.36 5.13 -26.12
N LYS A 140 -13.28 4.25 -25.70
CA LYS A 140 -13.95 4.35 -24.39
C LYS A 140 -13.02 4.06 -23.21
N ILE A 141 -12.05 3.18 -23.40
CA ILE A 141 -11.01 2.93 -22.40
C ILE A 141 -10.15 4.19 -22.27
N ILE A 142 -9.63 4.71 -23.39
CA ILE A 142 -8.81 5.92 -23.39
C ILE A 142 -9.57 7.11 -22.80
N SER A 143 -10.86 7.28 -23.11
CA SER A 143 -11.63 8.37 -22.54
C SER A 143 -11.80 8.24 -21.02
N THR A 144 -11.96 7.01 -20.51
CA THR A 144 -12.05 6.76 -19.07
C THR A 144 -10.71 7.07 -18.37
N GLU A 145 -9.57 6.69 -18.96
CA GLU A 145 -8.23 7.05 -18.47
C GLU A 145 -8.02 8.57 -18.41
N LEU A 146 -8.40 9.28 -19.48
CA LEU A 146 -8.27 10.74 -19.55
C LEU A 146 -9.13 11.45 -18.50
N LEU A 147 -10.33 10.92 -18.21
CA LEU A 147 -11.19 11.44 -17.15
C LEU A 147 -10.64 11.14 -15.75
N GLY A 148 -9.96 10.01 -15.57
CA GLY A 148 -9.30 9.63 -14.32
C GLY A 148 -8.02 10.42 -14.03
N THR A 149 -7.32 10.87 -15.07
CA THR A 149 -5.98 11.48 -14.98
C THR A 149 -5.80 12.54 -13.87
N PRO A 150 -6.73 13.49 -13.65
CA PRO A 150 -6.57 14.45 -12.55
C PRO A 150 -6.47 13.78 -11.18
N PHE A 151 -7.25 12.72 -10.94
CA PHE A 151 -7.22 11.96 -9.69
C PHE A 151 -5.95 11.11 -9.57
N MET A 152 -5.49 10.53 -10.69
CA MET A 152 -4.25 9.74 -10.74
C MET A 152 -3.04 10.58 -10.30
N LEU A 153 -2.92 11.82 -10.80
CA LEU A 153 -1.81 12.69 -10.43
C LEU A 153 -1.79 13.00 -8.93
N PHE A 154 -2.95 13.22 -8.30
CA PHE A 154 -3.02 13.41 -6.86
C PHE A 154 -2.71 12.13 -6.09
N HIS A 155 -3.21 10.99 -6.56
CA HIS A 155 -2.95 9.68 -5.98
C HIS A 155 -1.45 9.37 -6.00
N GLU A 156 -0.83 9.34 -7.18
CA GLU A 156 0.60 9.08 -7.38
C GLU A 156 1.51 10.04 -6.59
N LEU A 157 1.20 11.34 -6.61
CA LEU A 157 2.00 12.32 -5.87
C LEU A 157 1.86 12.14 -4.36
N SER A 158 0.64 11.88 -3.87
CA SER A 158 0.43 11.65 -2.45
C SER A 158 1.16 10.39 -1.99
N ASP A 159 1.11 9.32 -2.78
CA ASP A 159 1.76 8.04 -2.49
C ASP A 159 3.28 8.13 -2.57
N PHE A 160 3.79 8.93 -3.50
CA PHE A 160 5.20 9.28 -3.53
C PHE A 160 5.64 9.95 -2.22
N LEU A 161 4.91 10.98 -1.78
CA LEU A 161 5.27 11.74 -0.58
C LEU A 161 5.09 10.91 0.69
N LEU A 162 4.00 10.16 0.82
CA LEU A 162 3.75 9.29 1.95
C LEU A 162 4.77 8.14 1.99
N GLY A 163 5.11 7.55 0.84
CA GLY A 163 6.18 6.56 0.76
C GLY A 163 7.57 7.13 1.08
N ALA A 164 7.86 8.36 0.69
CA ALA A 164 9.17 8.99 0.94
C ALA A 164 9.38 9.42 2.40
N TYR A 165 8.31 9.86 3.07
CA TYR A 165 8.39 10.45 4.40
C TYR A 165 7.70 9.61 5.47
N LEU A 166 6.46 9.18 5.24
CA LEU A 166 5.67 8.46 6.25
C LEU A 166 6.08 6.99 6.38
N ALA A 167 6.24 6.26 5.27
CA ALA A 167 6.57 4.83 5.32
C ALA A 167 7.85 4.56 6.15
N PRO A 168 8.96 5.29 5.96
CA PRO A 168 10.16 5.11 6.77
C PRO A 168 9.94 5.42 8.25
N VAL A 169 9.13 6.44 8.58
CA VAL A 169 8.78 6.74 9.98
C VAL A 169 8.09 5.53 10.61
N VAL A 170 7.06 4.98 9.96
CA VAL A 170 6.30 3.86 10.50
C VAL A 170 7.17 2.60 10.60
N ILE A 171 7.99 2.32 9.59
CA ILE A 171 8.96 1.20 9.58
C ILE A 171 9.93 1.28 10.76
N LEU A 172 10.39 2.49 11.14
CA LEU A 172 11.29 2.68 12.28
C LEU A 172 10.58 2.64 13.64
N LEU A 173 9.33 3.12 13.73
CA LEU A 173 8.61 3.26 15.00
C LEU A 173 7.91 1.97 15.44
N VAL A 174 7.24 1.26 14.52
CA VAL A 174 6.43 0.08 14.85
C VAL A 174 7.26 -1.01 15.55
N PRO A 175 8.47 -1.37 15.07
CA PRO A 175 9.32 -2.34 15.78
C PRO A 175 9.70 -1.90 17.19
N ARG A 176 9.93 -0.61 17.43
CA ARG A 176 10.27 -0.08 18.76
C ARG A 176 9.08 -0.18 19.72
N VAL A 177 7.89 0.21 19.26
CA VAL A 177 6.66 0.15 20.05
C VAL A 177 6.28 -1.31 20.37
N LEU A 178 6.42 -2.20 19.39
CA LEU A 178 6.10 -3.62 19.53
C LEU A 178 7.24 -4.47 20.11
N ARG A 179 8.36 -3.85 20.50
CA ARG A 179 9.59 -4.51 21.00
C ARG A 179 10.04 -5.68 20.12
N LEU A 180 10.04 -5.46 18.81
CA LEU A 180 10.56 -6.39 17.82
C LEU A 180 12.06 -6.22 17.66
N GLU A 181 12.77 -7.33 17.53
CA GLU A 181 14.15 -7.32 17.04
C GLU A 181 14.12 -6.96 15.55
N LEU A 182 14.79 -5.87 15.17
CA LEU A 182 15.02 -5.53 13.77
C LEU A 182 15.97 -6.58 13.17
N PRO A 183 15.78 -7.00 11.91
CA PRO A 183 16.75 -7.86 11.23
C PRO A 183 18.14 -7.18 11.27
N SER A 184 19.10 -7.81 11.94
CA SER A 184 20.49 -7.36 11.95
C SER A 184 21.08 -7.44 10.53
N ARG A 185 21.96 -6.50 10.17
CA ARG A 185 22.71 -6.51 8.91
C ARG A 185 23.22 -7.92 8.58
N ILE A 186 22.89 -8.43 7.40
CA ILE A 186 23.69 -9.47 6.76
C ILE A 186 25.04 -8.80 6.44
N GLY A 187 26.03 -8.91 7.34
CA GLY A 187 27.37 -8.38 7.06
C GLY A 187 28.34 -8.18 8.23
N GLU A 188 27.89 -8.04 9.48
CA GLU A 188 28.81 -7.83 10.63
C GLU A 188 29.19 -9.14 11.34
N GLY A 189 29.32 -10.23 10.57
CA GLY A 189 29.67 -11.57 11.07
C GLY A 189 30.90 -12.20 10.42
N ARG A 190 31.68 -11.47 9.62
CA ARG A 190 32.97 -11.93 9.08
C ARG A 190 34.11 -11.16 9.75
N GLY A 191 34.33 -11.44 11.03
CA GLY A 191 35.36 -10.76 11.79
C GLY A 191 35.55 -11.30 13.20
N ARG A 192 35.45 -12.63 13.39
CA ARG A 192 35.99 -13.31 14.59
C ARG A 192 35.85 -14.83 14.49
N ILE A 193 36.84 -15.45 13.85
CA ILE A 193 37.41 -16.77 14.21
C ILE A 193 38.89 -16.61 13.79
N GLU A 194 39.75 -16.11 14.67
CA GLU A 194 40.63 -16.87 15.58
C GLU A 194 41.48 -17.94 14.86
N GLY A 195 42.81 -17.81 14.99
CA GLY A 195 43.80 -18.83 14.60
C GLY A 195 45.03 -18.25 13.93
#